data_AF-A0A3C1WCR5-F1
#
_entry.id   AF-A0A3C1WCR5-F1
#
_cell.length_a   1.000
_cell.length_b   1.000
_cell.length_c   1.000
_cell.angle_alpha   90.00
_cell.angle_beta   90.00
_cell.angle_gamma   90.00
#
_symmetry.space_group_name_H-M   'P 1'
#
loop_
_entity.id
_entity.type
_entity.pdbx_description
1 polymer ?
#
loop_
_entity_poly.entity_id
_entity_poly.type
_entity_poly.pdbx_seq_one_letter_code
_entity_poly.pdbx_strand_id
1 'polypeptide(L)'
;MNSSVTARMSANLLEANYERWLEDPTAIEPAWAAFFEGFELGTAQLEVLGEADQNGAASVKTERGHEEDSEALPDSVHSAFRGRLVSLVYNYRTLGHTQAHINPLDDSPKRNPRLDPIKFGFEEKDFSRRVSTQFFRNGAEMKLGEMISGLDATYSGSIG
;
A
#
# COMPACT_ATOMS: atom_id res chain seq x y z
N MET A 1 -19.10 -6.37 -21.99
CA MET A 1 -19.88 -5.81 -20.87
C MET A 1 -18.94 -4.89 -20.10
N ASN A 2 -19.31 -3.62 -19.95
CA ASN A 2 -18.47 -2.60 -19.32
C ASN A 2 -18.62 -2.65 -17.80
N SER A 3 -17.68 -3.31 -17.12
CA SER A 3 -17.64 -3.34 -15.66
C SER A 3 -16.91 -2.10 -15.15
N SER A 4 -17.65 -1.01 -14.95
CA SER A 4 -17.20 0.13 -14.16
C SER A 4 -17.54 -0.14 -12.70
N VAL A 5 -16.58 -0.61 -11.92
CA VAL A 5 -16.73 -0.83 -10.47
C VAL A 5 -16.04 0.32 -9.74
N THR A 6 -16.81 1.10 -8.97
CA THR A 6 -16.27 2.16 -8.10
C THR A 6 -15.73 1.52 -6.81
N ALA A 7 -14.54 1.92 -6.35
CA ALA A 7 -13.80 1.28 -5.25
C ALA A 7 -14.53 1.14 -3.89
N ARG A 8 -15.59 1.92 -3.64
CA ARG A 8 -16.46 1.75 -2.45
C ARG A 8 -17.57 0.72 -2.65
N MET A 9 -18.10 0.59 -3.86
CA MET A 9 -19.08 -0.44 -4.19
C MET A 9 -18.44 -1.83 -4.25
N SER A 10 -17.13 -1.92 -4.56
CA SER A 10 -16.40 -3.19 -4.55
C SER A 10 -16.26 -3.81 -3.18
N ALA A 11 -16.05 -3.02 -2.11
CA ALA A 11 -15.81 -3.58 -0.77
C ALA A 11 -17.08 -4.21 -0.18
N ASN A 12 -18.21 -3.49 -0.22
CA ASN A 12 -19.49 -4.03 0.28
C ASN A 12 -19.99 -5.22 -0.57
N LEU A 13 -19.73 -5.20 -1.88
CA LEU A 13 -20.08 -6.30 -2.78
C LEU A 13 -19.21 -7.53 -2.52
N LEU A 14 -17.91 -7.34 -2.27
CA LEU A 14 -16.99 -8.40 -1.89
C LEU A 14 -17.45 -9.08 -0.59
N GLU A 15 -17.72 -8.27 0.45
CA GLU A 15 -18.19 -8.76 1.76
C GLU A 15 -19.51 -9.54 1.62
N ALA A 16 -20.51 -8.96 0.96
CA ALA A 16 -21.80 -9.61 0.79
C ALA A 16 -21.74 -10.92 -0.03
N ASN A 17 -20.84 -10.98 -1.03
CA ASN A 17 -20.63 -12.22 -1.79
C ASN A 17 -19.85 -13.27 -0.98
N TYR A 18 -18.93 -12.84 -0.12
CA TYR A 18 -18.19 -13.73 0.76
C TYR A 18 -19.10 -14.32 1.85
N GLU A 19 -19.95 -13.51 2.49
CA GLU A 19 -20.96 -13.99 3.44
C GLU A 19 -21.89 -15.06 2.82
N ARG A 20 -22.39 -14.79 1.60
CA ARG A 20 -23.20 -15.77 0.87
C ARG A 20 -22.44 -17.04 0.51
N TRP A 21 -21.16 -16.91 0.17
CA TRP A 21 -20.30 -18.05 -0.13
C TRP A 21 -20.10 -18.94 1.10
N LEU A 22 -19.94 -18.35 2.29
CA LEU A 22 -19.82 -19.09 3.55
C LEU A 22 -21.12 -19.86 3.89
N GLU A 23 -22.29 -19.31 3.55
CA GLU A 23 -23.58 -19.99 3.71
C GLU A 23 -23.79 -21.10 2.68
N ASP A 24 -23.56 -20.81 1.40
CA ASP A 24 -23.67 -21.75 0.29
C ASP A 24 -22.73 -21.37 -0.87
N PRO A 25 -21.63 -22.11 -1.07
CA PRO A 25 -20.67 -21.86 -2.15
C PRO A 25 -21.26 -21.92 -3.56
N THR A 26 -22.41 -22.58 -3.73
CA THR A 26 -23.10 -22.72 -5.02
C THR A 26 -24.11 -21.61 -5.29
N ALA A 27 -24.43 -20.78 -4.29
CA ALA A 27 -25.40 -19.70 -4.38
C ALA A 27 -24.85 -18.43 -5.07
N ILE A 28 -23.56 -18.40 -5.39
CA ILE A 28 -22.90 -17.29 -6.06
C ILE A 28 -22.36 -17.70 -7.43
N GLU A 29 -21.93 -16.73 -8.22
CA GLU A 29 -21.34 -16.99 -9.54
C GLU A 29 -20.09 -17.88 -9.42
N PRO A 30 -19.90 -18.89 -10.31
CA PRO A 30 -18.79 -19.85 -10.20
C PRO A 30 -17.40 -19.21 -10.15
N ALA A 31 -17.20 -18.08 -10.83
CA ALA A 31 -15.92 -17.36 -10.80
C ALA A 31 -15.62 -16.76 -9.41
N TRP A 32 -16.66 -16.27 -8.71
CA TRP A 32 -16.53 -15.79 -7.34
C TRP A 32 -16.30 -16.93 -6.34
N ALA A 33 -17.01 -18.05 -6.51
CA ALA A 33 -16.80 -19.24 -5.68
C ALA A 33 -15.37 -19.79 -5.79
N ALA A 34 -14.87 -19.92 -7.03
CA ALA A 34 -13.49 -20.36 -7.29
C ALA A 34 -12.44 -19.38 -6.76
N PHE A 35 -12.73 -18.08 -6.81
CA PHE A 35 -11.86 -17.06 -6.21
C PHE A 35 -11.75 -17.21 -4.70
N PHE A 36 -12.89 -17.32 -3.98
CA PHE A 36 -12.89 -17.45 -2.52
C PHE A 36 -12.29 -18.78 -2.05
N GLU A 37 -12.60 -19.88 -2.74
CA GLU A 37 -12.00 -21.20 -2.46
C GLU A 37 -10.47 -21.17 -2.62
N GLY A 38 -9.96 -20.60 -3.72
CA GLY A 38 -8.53 -20.45 -3.95
C GLY A 38 -7.85 -19.51 -2.95
N PHE A 39 -8.56 -18.47 -2.50
CA PHE A 39 -8.07 -17.54 -1.48
C PHE A 39 -7.95 -18.23 -0.10
N GLU A 40 -9.00 -18.91 0.37
CA GLU A 40 -9.01 -19.66 1.64
C GLU A 40 -7.98 -20.79 1.65
N LEU A 41 -7.82 -21.51 0.54
CA LEU A 41 -6.78 -22.53 0.42
C LEU A 41 -5.38 -21.91 0.51
N GLY A 42 -5.17 -20.76 -0.13
CA GLY A 42 -3.91 -20.03 -0.08
C GLY A 42 -3.58 -19.49 1.31
N THR A 43 -4.56 -18.96 2.04
CA THR A 43 -4.40 -18.44 3.41
C THR A 43 -4.16 -19.58 4.40
N ALA A 44 -4.93 -20.67 4.33
CA ALA A 44 -4.72 -21.84 5.17
C ALA A 44 -3.35 -22.49 4.93
N GLN A 45 -2.89 -22.55 3.67
CA GLN A 45 -1.54 -23.03 3.36
C GLN A 45 -0.46 -22.10 3.93
N LEU A 46 -0.70 -20.78 3.95
CA LEU A 46 0.23 -19.81 4.54
C LEU A 46 0.30 -19.94 6.06
N GLU A 47 -0.83 -20.22 6.73
CA GLU A 47 -0.87 -20.49 8.18
C GLU A 47 -0.12 -21.78 8.53
N VAL A 48 -0.32 -22.84 7.75
CA VAL A 48 0.40 -24.12 7.91
C VAL A 48 1.90 -23.96 7.64
N LEU A 49 2.28 -23.16 6.64
CA LEU A 49 3.69 -22.84 6.35
C LEU A 49 4.29 -21.86 7.37
N GLY A 50 3.47 -21.05 8.04
CA GLY A 50 3.88 -20.17 9.15
C GLY A 50 4.22 -20.96 10.43
N GLU A 51 3.61 -22.13 10.63
CA GLU A 51 3.93 -23.05 11.72
C GLU A 51 5.05 -24.05 11.36
N ALA A 52 5.22 -24.37 10.08
CA ALA A 52 6.23 -25.30 9.58
C ALA A 52 7.41 -24.58 8.88
N ASP A 53 8.33 -24.11 9.72
CA ASP A 53 9.73 -23.81 9.37
C ASP A 53 10.02 -22.55 8.52
N GLN A 54 11.01 -21.84 9.05
CA GLN A 54 11.77 -20.71 8.50
C GLN A 54 12.60 -21.10 7.28
N ASN A 55 12.22 -22.10 6.49
CA ASN A 55 13.00 -22.57 5.36
C ASN A 55 12.09 -23.07 4.23
N GLY A 56 11.98 -22.26 3.18
CA GLY A 56 11.55 -22.77 1.88
C GLY A 56 10.41 -22.01 1.21
N ALA A 57 10.37 -20.68 1.33
CA ALA A 57 9.69 -19.89 0.32
C ALA A 57 10.40 -20.14 -1.02
N ALA A 58 9.65 -20.60 -2.03
CA ALA A 58 9.95 -20.30 -3.43
C ALA A 58 9.76 -18.79 -3.66
N SER A 59 10.62 -18.03 -2.98
CA SER A 59 10.83 -16.62 -3.17
C SER A 59 11.65 -16.48 -4.45
N VAL A 60 11.09 -15.77 -5.42
CA VAL A 60 11.87 -15.19 -6.52
C VAL A 60 13.04 -14.46 -5.87
N LYS A 61 14.24 -15.01 -6.05
CA LYS A 61 15.49 -14.44 -5.56
C LYS A 61 15.58 -12.98 -6.00
N THR A 62 15.46 -12.06 -5.06
CA THR A 62 16.18 -10.79 -5.10
C THR A 62 17.02 -10.76 -3.84
N GLU A 63 18.30 -10.61 -4.07
CA GLU A 63 19.35 -10.96 -3.15
C GLU A 63 19.48 -9.90 -2.04
N ARG A 64 19.66 -10.43 -0.84
CA ARG A 64 19.88 -9.82 0.47
C ARG A 64 20.68 -8.52 0.51
N GLY A 65 20.24 -7.65 1.43
CA GLY A 65 21.10 -6.77 2.21
C GLY A 65 20.38 -6.25 3.46
N HIS A 66 20.74 -6.83 4.61
CA HIS A 66 20.60 -6.32 5.99
C HIS A 66 19.29 -6.54 6.79
N GLU A 67 19.39 -7.56 7.65
CA GLU A 67 18.86 -7.66 9.02
C GLU A 67 19.44 -6.46 9.87
N GLU A 68 18.86 -5.89 10.93
CA GLU A 68 18.09 -6.36 12.09
C GLU A 68 17.32 -5.16 12.74
N ASP A 69 16.48 -5.45 13.74
CA ASP A 69 15.78 -4.55 14.68
C ASP A 69 14.50 -3.84 14.22
N SER A 70 13.42 -4.60 14.13
CA SER A 70 12.10 -4.16 14.62
C SER A 70 11.29 -5.36 15.04
N GLU A 71 10.69 -5.30 16.23
CA GLU A 71 9.67 -6.22 16.72
C GLU A 71 8.77 -6.66 15.55
N ALA A 72 8.82 -7.95 15.21
CA ALA A 72 8.16 -8.49 14.03
C ALA A 72 6.64 -8.35 14.21
N LEU A 73 6.08 -7.28 13.64
CA LEU A 73 4.65 -7.11 13.48
C LEU A 73 4.14 -8.19 12.49
N PRO A 74 2.86 -8.57 12.56
CA PRO A 74 2.28 -9.54 11.63
C PRO A 74 2.50 -9.11 10.16
N ASP A 75 2.73 -10.07 9.26
CA ASP A 75 2.95 -9.82 7.83
C ASP A 75 1.85 -8.95 7.17
N SER A 76 0.61 -9.09 7.64
CA SER A 76 -0.52 -8.26 7.21
C SER A 76 -0.33 -6.77 7.50
N VAL A 77 0.26 -6.43 8.64
CA VAL A 77 0.57 -5.05 9.05
C VAL A 77 1.71 -4.48 8.21
N HIS A 78 2.73 -5.28 7.91
CA HIS A 78 3.81 -4.91 7.00
C HIS A 78 3.30 -4.65 5.58
N SER A 79 2.37 -5.50 5.09
CA SER A 79 1.74 -5.34 3.78
C SER A 79 0.90 -4.06 3.70
N ALA A 80 0.06 -3.78 4.70
CA ALA A 80 -0.75 -2.56 4.76
C ALA A 80 0.12 -1.28 4.82
N PHE A 81 1.21 -1.30 5.58
CA PHE A 81 2.16 -0.18 5.62
C PHE A 81 2.82 0.07 4.26
N ARG A 82 3.27 -0.99 3.58
CA ARG A 82 3.81 -0.88 2.21
C ARG A 82 2.77 -0.33 1.23
N GLY A 83 1.51 -0.77 1.32
CA GLY A 83 0.42 -0.25 0.49
C GLY A 83 0.19 1.26 0.68
N ARG A 84 0.26 1.76 1.92
CA ARG A 84 0.19 3.20 2.22
C ARG A 84 1.36 3.98 1.58
N LEU A 85 2.57 3.43 1.66
CA LEU A 85 3.78 3.99 1.04
C LEU A 85 3.66 4.11 -0.49
N VAL A 86 3.22 3.04 -1.15
CA VAL A 86 3.01 3.04 -2.61
C VAL A 86 1.92 4.05 -2.98
N SER A 87 0.83 4.09 -2.23
CA SER A 87 -0.27 5.03 -2.45
C SER A 87 0.17 6.48 -2.29
N LEU A 88 1.03 6.78 -1.31
CA LEU A 88 1.62 8.09 -1.11
C LEU A 88 2.42 8.53 -2.34
N VAL A 89 3.37 7.71 -2.80
CA VAL A 89 4.19 8.00 -3.99
C VAL A 89 3.33 8.22 -5.23
N TYR A 90 2.33 7.35 -5.44
CA TYR A 90 1.38 7.50 -6.55
C TYR A 90 0.63 8.83 -6.49
N ASN A 91 0.08 9.20 -5.33
CA ASN A 91 -0.69 10.43 -5.19
C ASN A 91 0.19 11.67 -5.38
N TYR A 92 1.45 11.67 -4.90
CA TYR A 92 2.39 12.76 -5.19
C TYR A 92 2.66 12.92 -6.69
N ARG A 93 2.79 11.81 -7.44
CA ARG A 93 2.93 11.86 -8.90
C ARG A 93 1.69 12.40 -9.60
N THR A 94 0.50 12.04 -9.12
CA THR A 94 -0.76 12.44 -9.75
C THR A 94 -1.19 13.86 -9.37
N LEU A 95 -0.94 14.28 -8.13
CA LEU A 95 -1.51 15.50 -7.54
C LEU A 95 -0.46 16.48 -7.03
N GLY A 96 0.83 16.16 -7.02
CA GLY A 96 1.87 17.02 -6.46
C GLY A 96 1.86 18.44 -7.04
N HIS A 97 1.62 18.55 -8.35
CA HIS A 97 1.49 19.82 -9.06
C HIS A 97 0.42 20.75 -8.47
N THR A 98 -0.62 20.21 -7.85
CA THR A 98 -1.72 21.00 -7.26
C THR A 98 -1.31 21.76 -6.00
N GLN A 99 -0.18 21.40 -5.38
CA GLN A 99 0.39 22.09 -4.23
C GLN A 99 1.80 22.67 -4.53
N ALA A 100 2.18 22.76 -5.81
CA ALA A 100 3.45 23.35 -6.22
C ALA A 100 3.44 24.87 -6.04
N HIS A 101 4.60 25.43 -5.69
CA HIS A 101 4.77 26.87 -5.52
C HIS A 101 5.14 27.55 -6.84
N ILE A 102 4.19 27.60 -7.76
CA ILE A 102 4.40 28.14 -9.12
C ILE A 102 4.02 29.61 -9.26
N ASN A 103 3.24 30.16 -8.33
CA ASN A 103 2.81 31.55 -8.35
C ASN A 103 3.76 32.43 -7.52
N PRO A 104 4.58 33.30 -8.15
CA PRO A 104 5.55 34.13 -7.44
C PRO A 104 4.92 35.28 -6.63
N LEU A 105 3.62 35.51 -6.76
CA LEU A 105 2.89 36.52 -5.99
C LEU A 105 2.36 35.99 -4.65
N ASP A 106 2.34 34.67 -4.46
CA ASP A 106 1.91 34.07 -3.20
C ASP A 106 3.10 34.00 -2.23
N ASP A 107 2.87 34.26 -0.94
CA ASP A 107 3.93 34.14 0.08
C ASP A 107 4.30 32.68 0.39
N SER A 108 3.39 31.73 0.11
CA SER A 108 3.60 30.29 0.35
C SER A 108 2.68 29.41 -0.51
N PRO A 109 3.09 28.17 -0.84
CA PRO A 109 2.22 27.22 -1.55
C PRO A 109 1.05 26.77 -0.69
N LYS A 110 -0.13 26.65 -1.32
CA LYS A 110 -1.30 26.03 -0.70
C LYS A 110 -1.11 24.52 -0.66
N ARG A 111 -1.13 23.92 0.53
CA ARG A 111 -1.04 22.46 0.68
C ARG A 111 -2.32 21.77 0.23
N ASN A 112 -2.19 20.65 -0.47
CA ASN A 112 -3.33 19.83 -0.84
C ASN A 112 -3.65 18.85 0.30
N PRO A 113 -4.86 18.90 0.90
CA PRO A 113 -5.24 17.99 1.99
C PRO A 113 -5.20 16.50 1.61
N ARG A 114 -5.25 16.16 0.31
CA ARG A 114 -5.15 14.78 -0.18
C ARG A 114 -3.71 14.25 -0.19
N LEU A 115 -2.71 15.12 -0.01
CA LEU A 115 -1.30 14.77 0.08
C LEU A 115 -0.77 14.81 1.52
N ASP A 116 -1.63 15.08 2.49
CA ASP A 116 -1.32 15.01 3.91
C ASP A 116 -1.01 13.54 4.31
N PRO A 117 0.20 13.22 4.80
CA PRO A 117 0.58 11.87 5.22
C PRO A 117 -0.39 11.24 6.24
N ILE A 118 -1.01 12.04 7.09
CA ILE A 118 -1.97 11.56 8.10
C ILE A 118 -3.21 10.95 7.41
N LYS A 119 -3.61 11.44 6.24
CA LYS A 119 -4.74 10.89 5.47
C LYS A 119 -4.44 9.53 4.85
N PHE A 120 -3.17 9.20 4.65
CA PHE A 120 -2.74 7.86 4.28
C PHE A 120 -2.64 6.93 5.49
N GLY A 121 -2.84 7.45 6.71
CA GLY A 121 -2.75 6.69 7.95
C GLY A 121 -1.32 6.60 8.50
N PHE A 122 -0.42 7.52 8.14
CA PHE A 122 0.87 7.64 8.82
C PHE A 122 0.73 8.48 10.08
N GLU A 123 1.35 8.03 11.17
CA GLU A 123 1.45 8.79 12.42
C GLU A 123 2.80 9.52 12.49
N GLU A 124 2.93 10.52 13.35
CA GLU A 124 4.18 11.28 13.51
C GLU A 124 5.38 10.38 13.86
N LYS A 125 5.16 9.34 14.67
CA LYS A 125 6.17 8.34 15.02
C LYS A 125 6.69 7.57 13.80
N ASP A 126 5.90 7.46 12.72
CA ASP A 126 6.31 6.73 11.52
C ASP A 126 7.36 7.51 10.71
N PHE A 127 7.48 8.82 10.89
CA PHE A 127 8.37 9.67 10.09
C PHE A 127 9.85 9.33 10.31
N SER A 128 10.19 8.75 11.47
CA SER A 128 11.54 8.30 11.81
C SER A 128 11.83 6.87 11.34
N ARG A 129 10.81 6.11 10.92
CA ARG A 129 10.98 4.71 10.47
C ARG A 129 11.72 4.66 9.15
N ARG A 130 12.62 3.68 9.03
CA ARG A 130 13.31 3.34 7.78
C ARG A 130 12.34 2.65 6.82
N VAL A 131 12.27 3.16 5.61
CA VAL A 131 11.36 2.72 4.56
C VAL A 131 12.09 2.65 3.23
N SER A 132 11.63 1.76 2.36
CA SER A 132 12.09 1.63 0.98
C SER A 132 10.94 1.24 0.07
N THR A 133 10.99 1.69 -1.18
CA THR A 133 10.03 1.28 -2.21
C THR A 133 10.68 1.40 -3.58
N GLN A 134 10.48 0.39 -4.43
CA GLN A 134 11.02 0.37 -5.80
C GLN A 134 10.50 1.56 -6.64
N PHE A 135 9.38 2.15 -6.24
CA PHE A 135 8.77 3.27 -6.93
C PHE A 135 9.41 4.63 -6.61
N PHE A 136 10.37 4.71 -5.68
CA PHE A 136 11.05 5.97 -5.36
C PHE A 136 12.55 5.74 -5.18
N ARG A 137 13.38 6.52 -5.89
CA ARG A 137 14.85 6.42 -5.88
C ARG A 137 15.37 4.98 -5.99
N ASN A 138 14.75 4.18 -6.86
CA ASN A 138 15.12 2.79 -7.13
C ASN A 138 15.20 1.90 -5.87
N GLY A 139 14.34 2.13 -4.87
CA GLY A 139 14.33 1.30 -3.66
C GLY A 139 15.39 1.67 -2.62
N ALA A 140 16.09 2.81 -2.78
CA ALA A 140 16.99 3.29 -1.74
C ALA A 140 16.26 3.44 -0.40
N GLU A 141 16.89 2.98 0.67
CA GLU A 141 16.33 3.08 2.02
C GLU A 141 16.57 4.48 2.61
N MET A 142 15.54 5.03 3.26
CA MET A 142 15.59 6.34 3.89
C MET A 142 14.53 6.44 5.00
N LYS A 143 14.53 7.51 5.78
CA LYS A 143 13.43 7.77 6.72
C LYS A 143 12.16 8.18 5.97
N LEU A 144 10.98 7.83 6.47
CA LEU A 144 9.72 8.23 5.83
C LEU A 144 9.61 9.75 5.66
N GLY A 145 10.04 10.53 6.65
CA GLY A 145 10.07 12.00 6.55
C GLY A 145 10.99 12.51 5.43
N GLU A 146 12.13 11.85 5.20
CA GLU A 146 13.05 12.17 4.10
C GLU A 146 12.43 11.82 2.74
N MET A 147 11.69 10.71 2.65
CA MET A 147 10.96 10.33 1.45
C MET A 147 9.89 11.38 1.11
N ILE A 148 9.07 11.79 2.09
CA ILE A 148 8.04 12.82 1.90
C ILE A 148 8.69 14.14 1.44
N SER A 149 9.78 14.55 2.08
CA SER A 149 10.51 15.77 1.70
C SER A 149 11.07 15.67 0.27
N GLY A 150 11.56 14.50 -0.13
CA GLY A 150 12.03 14.25 -1.49
C GLY A 150 10.90 14.26 -2.53
N LEU A 151 9.72 13.75 -2.17
CA LEU A 151 8.52 13.81 -3.01
C LEU A 151 8.04 15.26 -3.18
N ASP A 152 7.97 16.03 -2.09
CA ASP A 152 7.63 17.46 -2.11
C ASP A 152 8.61 18.23 -3.01
N ALA A 153 9.92 17.99 -2.88
CA ALA A 153 10.93 18.64 -3.73
C ALA A 153 10.81 18.26 -5.21
N THR A 154 10.32 17.06 -5.52
CA THR A 154 10.22 16.54 -6.90
C THR A 154 8.95 17.03 -7.60
N TYR A 155 7.81 17.05 -6.89
CA TYR A 155 6.49 17.24 -7.49
C TYR A 155 5.76 18.50 -7.00
N SER A 156 6.28 19.19 -5.98
CA SER A 156 5.59 20.30 -5.31
C SER A 156 6.50 21.49 -5.01
N GLY A 157 7.65 21.57 -5.70
CA GLY A 157 8.57 22.70 -5.61
C GLY A 157 8.11 23.88 -6.47
N SER A 158 9.05 24.57 -7.12
CA SER A 158 8.76 25.61 -8.12
C SER A 158 8.31 25.04 -9.48
N ILE A 159 8.27 23.72 -9.59
CA ILE A 159 7.78 22.95 -10.74
C ILE A 159 6.76 21.95 -10.21
N GLY A 160 5.64 21.82 -10.90
CA GLY A 160 4.54 20.89 -10.59
C GLY A 160 4.36 19.89 -11.72
#